data_AF-A0A0K9YUL5-F1
#
_entry.id   AF-A0A0K9YUL5-F1
#
_cell.length_a   1.000
_cell.length_b   1.000
_cell.length_c   1.000
_cell.angle_alpha   90.00
_cell.angle_beta   90.00
_cell.angle_gamma   90.00
#
_symmetry.space_group_name_H-M   'P 1'
#
loop_
_entity.id
_entity.type
_entity.pdbx_description
1 polymer ?
#
loop_
_entity_poly.entity_id
_entity_poly.type
_entity_poly.pdbx_seq_one_letter_code
_entity_poly.pdbx_strand_id
1 'polypeptide(L)' 'MELHIRTSARHALALQKEITCHGICISALRPFENDQVEFVFLSISEHQKKLISYTLRNYSYTLTYLS' A
#
# COMPACT_ATOMS: atom_id res chain seq x y z
N MET A 1 8.29 11.47 -5.66
CA MET A 1 7.97 11.10 -4.26
C MET A 1 7.49 9.67 -4.28
N GLU A 2 8.16 8.81 -3.52
CA GLU A 2 7.85 7.39 -3.41
C GLU A 2 6.93 7.19 -2.19
N LEU A 3 6.00 6.26 -2.27
CA LEU A 3 5.17 5.86 -1.13
C LEU A 3 5.41 4.39 -0.83
N HIS A 4 5.69 4.12 0.44
CA HIS A 4 5.93 2.79 0.97
C HIS A 4 4.80 2.43 1.92
N ILE A 5 4.22 1.25 1.76
CA ILE A 5 3.18 0.74 2.64
C ILE A 5 3.56 -0.66 3.07
N ARG A 6 3.65 -0.87 4.37
CA ARG A 6 3.98 -2.16 4.97
C ARG A 6 2.73 -2.79 5.54
N THR A 7 2.59 -4.09 5.35
CA THR A 7 1.51 -4.88 5.95
C THR A 7 1.95 -6.32 6.09
N SER A 8 1.28 -7.10 6.93
CA SER A 8 1.53 -8.54 7.00
C SER A 8 1.20 -9.24 5.69
N ALA A 9 1.91 -10.31 5.34
CA ALA A 9 1.66 -11.12 4.14
C ALA A 9 0.20 -11.61 4.05
N ARG A 10 -0.42 -11.95 5.19
CA ARG A 10 -1.84 -12.33 5.28
C ARG A 10 -2.80 -11.28 4.70
N HIS A 11 -2.50 -10.01 4.94
CA HIS A 11 -3.34 -8.87 4.55
C HIS A 11 -2.95 -8.30 3.18
N ALA A 12 -1.76 -8.67 2.67
CA ALA A 12 -1.21 -8.16 1.42
C ALA A 12 -2.15 -8.38 0.23
N LEU A 13 -2.67 -9.60 0.06
CA LEU A 13 -3.51 -9.93 -1.07
C LEU A 13 -4.82 -9.13 -1.08
N ALA A 14 -5.42 -8.91 0.10
CA ALA A 14 -6.63 -8.10 0.23
C ALA A 14 -6.34 -6.63 -0.09
N LEU A 15 -5.28 -6.07 0.50
CA LEU A 15 -4.86 -4.70 0.22
C LEU A 15 -4.52 -4.47 -1.27
N GLN A 16 -3.83 -5.43 -1.90
CA GLN A 16 -3.50 -5.37 -3.32
C GLN A 16 -4.76 -5.28 -4.20
N LYS A 17 -5.78 -6.09 -3.89
CA LYS A 17 -7.05 -6.09 -4.63
C LYS A 17 -7.76 -4.74 -4.50
N GLU A 18 -7.88 -4.21 -3.29
CA GLU A 18 -8.52 -2.90 -3.05
C GLU A 18 -7.81 -1.76 -3.80
N ILE A 19 -6.48 -1.71 -3.71
CA ILE A 19 -5.67 -0.71 -4.40
C ILE A 19 -5.84 -0.82 -5.93
N THR A 20 -5.87 -2.05 -6.46
CA THR A 20 -6.09 -2.30 -7.89
C THR A 20 -7.51 -1.91 -8.32
N CYS A 21 -8.53 -2.13 -7.48
CA CYS A 21 -9.90 -1.68 -7.72
C CYS A 21 -10.02 -0.16 -7.85
N HIS A 22 -9.13 0.60 -7.20
CA HIS A 22 -9.02 2.04 -7.36
C HIS A 22 -8.21 2.48 -8.59
N GLY A 23 -7.78 1.54 -9.44
CA GLY A 23 -6.97 1.83 -10.63
C GLY A 23 -5.55 2.29 -10.29
N ILE A 24 -5.05 1.94 -9.11
CA ILE A 24 -3.72 2.33 -8.64
C ILE A 24 -2.75 1.19 -8.88
N CYS A 25 -1.74 1.43 -9.71
CA CYS A 25 -0.72 0.44 -10.01
C CYS A 25 0.34 0.40 -8.91
N ILE A 26 0.62 -0.80 -8.41
CA ILE A 26 1.75 -1.06 -7.52
C ILE A 26 3.01 -1.19 -8.37
N SER A 27 4.07 -0.45 -8.05
CA SER A 27 5.31 -0.50 -8.81
C SER A 27 6.17 -1.69 -8.42
N ALA A 28 6.21 -2.02 -7.13
CA ALA A 28 6.86 -3.22 -6.64
C ALA A 28 6.17 -3.75 -5.38
N LEU A 29 6.15 -5.07 -5.24
CA LEU A 29 5.81 -5.76 -4.01
C LEU A 29 7.03 -6.57 -3.57
N ARG A 30 7.58 -6.27 -2.40
CA ARG A 30 8.78 -6.96 -1.89
C ARG A 30 8.55 -7.57 -0.52
N PRO A 31 9.12 -8.75 -0.23
CA PRO A 31 9.12 -9.30 1.12
C PRO A 31 9.86 -8.36 2.07
N PHE A 32 9.40 -8.30 3.31
CA PHE A 32 9.95 -7.51 4.41
C PHE A 32 10.06 -8.38 5.67
N GLU A 33 10.82 -7.92 6.67
CA GLU A 33 11.07 -8.70 7.88
C GLU A 33 9.76 -9.08 8.62
N ASN A 34 9.80 -10.18 9.38
CA ASN A 34 8.71 -10.60 10.26
C ASN A 34 7.37 -10.87 9.55
N ASP A 35 7.40 -11.61 8.43
CA ASP A 35 6.21 -11.96 7.62
C ASP A 35 5.44 -10.73 7.12
N GLN A 36 6.15 -9.62 6.93
CA GLN A 36 5.61 -8.42 6.32
C GLN A 36 5.97 -8.36 4.85
N VAL A 37 5.21 -7.56 4.12
CA VAL A 37 5.50 -7.17 2.75
C VAL A 37 5.43 -5.66 2.65
N GLU A 38 6.19 -5.12 1.71
CA GLU A 38 6.19 -3.70 1.41
C GLU A 38 5.72 -3.46 -0.02
N PHE A 39 4.68 -2.64 -0.14
CA PHE A 39 4.19 -2.09 -1.38
C PHE A 39 4.94 -0.79 -1.66
N VAL A 40 5.53 -0.69 -2.84
CA VAL A 40 6.21 0.51 -3.32
C VAL A 40 5.41 1.10 -4.46
N PHE A 41 5.09 2.38 -4.34
CA PHE A 41 4.40 3.16 -5.35
C PHE A 41 5.30 4.29 -5.83
N LEU A 42 5.58 4.30 -7.14
CA LEU A 42 6.34 5.36 -7.79
C LEU A 42 5.37 6.38 -8.41
N SER A 43 5.67 7.66 -8.25
CA SER A 43 5.00 8.75 -8.98
C SER A 43 3.46 8.78 -8.86
N ILE A 44 2.93 8.52 -7.67
CA ILE A 44 1.48 8.61 -7.41
C ILE A 44 1.01 10.06 -7.28
N SER A 45 -0.18 10.34 -7.81
CA SER A 45 -0.83 11.64 -7.68
C SER A 45 -1.38 11.86 -6.27
N GLU A 46 -1.64 13.13 -5.92
CA GLU A 46 -2.28 13.48 -4.64
C GLU A 46 -3.68 12.84 -4.47
N HIS A 47 -4.41 12.66 -5.57
CA HIS A 47 -5.70 11.96 -5.54
C HIS A 47 -5.52 10.49 -5.16
N GLN A 48 -4.55 9.80 -5.77
CA GLN A 48 -4.25 8.40 -5.47
C GLN A 48 -3.77 8.23 -4.02
N LYS A 49 -2.93 9.15 -3.51
CA LYS A 49 -2.54 9.16 -2.09
C LYS A 49 -3.74 9.22 -1.16
N LYS A 50 -4.73 10.07 -1.47
CA LYS A 50 -5.98 10.17 -0.68
C LYS A 50 -6.79 8.88 -0.71
N LEU A 51 -6.94 8.25 -1.87
CA LEU A 51 -7.63 6.96 -1.99
C LEU A 51 -6.92 5.87 -1.19
N ILE A 52 -5.60 5.75 -1.33
CA ILE A 52 -4.78 4.80 -0.56
C ILE A 52 -4.95 5.03 0.95
N SER A 53 -4.88 6.28 1.40
CA SER A 53 -5.09 6.64 2.81
C SER A 53 -6.49 6.23 3.31
N TYR A 54 -7.52 6.42 2.48
CA TYR A 54 -8.89 5.99 2.78
C TYR A 54 -8.99 4.45 2.88
N THR A 55 -8.45 3.71 1.92
CA THR A 55 -8.40 2.24 1.95
C THR A 55 -7.70 1.75 3.22
N LEU A 56 -6.54 2.30 3.56
CA LEU A 56 -5.76 1.85 4.73
C LEU A 56 -6.50 2.10 6.05
N ARG A 57 -7.22 3.23 6.16
CA ARG A 57 -8.07 3.54 7.33
C ARG A 57 -9.26 2.59 7.46
N ASN A 58 -9.98 2.33 6.38
CA ASN A 58 -11.18 1.50 6.41
C ASN A 58 -10.89 0.05 6.79
N TYR A 59 -9.73 -0.46 6.36
CA TYR A 59 -9.34 -1.85 6.61
C TYR A 59 -8.34 -2.00 7.76
N SER A 60 -8.14 -0.95 8.57
CA SER A 60 -7.26 -0.94 9.74
C SER A 60 -5.81 -1.40 9.47
N TYR A 61 -5.30 -1.14 8.26
CA TYR A 61 -3.92 -1.48 7.92
C TYR A 61 -2.95 -0.43 8.50
N THR A 62 -1.81 -0.88 9.01
CA THR A 62 -0.81 0.01 9.60
C THR A 62 -0.11 0.81 8.50
N LEU A 63 -0.22 2.14 8.54
CA LEU A 63 0.40 3.05 7.58
C LEU A 63 1.75 3.52 8.12
N THR A 64 2.85 3.03 7.56
CA THR A 64 4.18 3.57 7.85
C THR A 64 4.62 4.42 6.66
N TYR A 65 4.42 5.73 6.75
CA TYR A 65 5.05 6.66 5.81
C TYR A 65 6.55 6.68 6.09
N LEU A 66 7.35 6.18 5.15
CA LEU A 66 8.78 6.48 5.10
C LEU A 66 8.94 7.62 4.09
N SER A 67 9.22 8.81 4.62
CA SER A 67 9.57 10.02 3.87
C SER A 67 10.99 9.95 3.35
#